data_AF-A0A2N5TRC1-F1
#
_entry.id   AF-A0A2N5TRC1-F1
#
_cell.length_a   1.000
_cell.length_b   1.000
_cell.length_c   1.000
_cell.angle_alpha   90.00
_cell.angle_beta   90.00
_cell.angle_gamma   90.00
#
_symmetry.space_group_name_H-M   'P 1'
#
loop_
_entity.id
_entity.type
_entity.pdbx_description
1 polymer ?
#
loop_
_entity_poly.entity_id
_entity_poly.type
_entity_poly.pdbx_seq_one_letter_code
_entity_poly.pdbx_strand_id
1 'polypeptide(L)'
;MQSAADQYLNSLEVPNSDEIINQLNTAKETLRDTQSILSILRDALETTKQLPEGGDRTILMRELESNINRHELIIERESVKLSVKEKYLKNVMKREIHDGATSNSNTL
;
A
#
# COMPACT_ATOMS: atom_id res chain seq x y z
N MET A 1 -23.44 32.37 -6.42
CA MET A 1 -23.72 30.98 -6.83
C MET A 1 -22.42 30.20 -6.69
N GLN A 2 -22.44 29.06 -5.98
CA GLN A 2 -21.31 28.12 -5.98
C GLN A 2 -21.24 27.42 -7.35
N SER A 3 -20.04 27.17 -7.87
CA SER A 3 -19.88 26.48 -9.15
C SER A 3 -20.19 24.98 -9.02
N ALA A 4 -20.46 24.31 -10.13
CA ALA A 4 -20.64 22.85 -10.15
C ALA A 4 -19.39 22.11 -9.64
N ALA A 5 -18.20 22.67 -9.84
CA ALA A 5 -16.94 22.12 -9.32
C ALA A 5 -16.87 22.20 -7.79
N ASP A 6 -17.35 23.29 -7.19
CA ASP A 6 -17.38 23.46 -5.73
C ASP A 6 -18.39 22.51 -5.08
N GLN A 7 -19.56 22.33 -5.71
CA GLN A 7 -20.56 21.36 -5.24
C GLN A 7 -20.02 19.93 -5.29
N TYR A 8 -19.31 19.57 -6.36
CA TYR A 8 -18.67 18.27 -6.48
C TYR A 8 -17.56 18.07 -5.43
N LEU A 9 -16.67 19.05 -5.26
CA LEU A 9 -15.61 19.00 -4.24
C LEU A 9 -16.17 18.83 -2.82
N ASN A 10 -17.28 19.50 -2.50
CA ASN A 10 -17.95 19.38 -1.20
C ASN A 10 -18.69 18.06 -1.01
N SER A 11 -18.99 17.33 -2.09
CA SER A 11 -19.61 16.00 -2.03
C SER A 11 -18.61 14.85 -1.86
N LEU A 12 -17.32 15.11 -2.02
CA LEU A 12 -16.29 14.10 -1.83
C LEU A 12 -16.10 13.82 -0.34
N GLU A 13 -16.37 12.59 0.09
CA GLU A 13 -15.94 12.10 1.40
C GLU A 13 -14.41 12.02 1.43
N VAL A 14 -13.81 12.97 2.13
CA VAL A 14 -12.38 12.98 2.42
C VAL A 14 -12.17 12.24 3.73
N PRO A 15 -11.43 11.12 3.74
CA PRO A 15 -11.16 10.42 4.99
C PRO A 15 -10.33 11.31 5.93
N ASN A 16 -10.66 11.25 7.22
CA ASN A 16 -9.92 11.98 8.25
C ASN A 16 -8.54 11.34 8.49
N SER A 17 -7.67 12.03 9.24
CA SER A 17 -6.31 11.54 9.51
C SER A 17 -6.27 10.15 10.17
N ASP A 18 -7.18 9.86 11.11
CA ASP A 18 -7.25 8.55 11.78
C ASP A 18 -7.64 7.41 10.83
N GLU A 19 -8.61 7.64 9.95
CA GLU A 19 -9.01 6.69 8.90
C GLU A 19 -7.86 6.40 7.94
N ILE A 20 -7.11 7.44 7.55
CA ILE A 20 -5.95 7.28 6.68
C ILE A 20 -4.84 6.50 7.40
N ILE A 21 -4.59 6.76 8.68
CA ILE A 21 -3.60 6.03 9.50
C ILE A 21 -3.97 4.55 9.59
N ASN A 22 -5.24 4.22 9.84
CA ASN A 22 -5.70 2.84 9.89
C ASN A 22 -5.48 2.13 8.54
N GLN A 23 -5.84 2.78 7.43
CA GLN A 23 -5.58 2.24 6.09
C GLN A 23 -4.08 2.04 5.82
N LEU A 24 -3.22 2.94 6.29
CA LEU A 24 -1.76 2.82 6.16
C LEU A 24 -1.23 1.62 6.96
N ASN A 25 -1.73 1.41 8.18
CA ASN A 25 -1.31 0.28 9.02
C ASN A 25 -1.69 -1.06 8.38
N THR A 26 -2.93 -1.21 7.92
CA THR A 26 -3.37 -2.42 7.20
C THR A 26 -2.55 -2.66 5.93
N ALA A 27 -2.24 -1.60 5.16
CA ALA A 27 -1.42 -1.72 3.97
C ALA A 27 0.03 -2.15 4.30
N LYS A 28 0.60 -1.63 5.39
CA LYS A 28 1.94 -2.02 5.88
C LYS A 28 2.01 -3.47 6.32
N GLU A 29 0.99 -3.94 7.04
CA GLU A 29 0.86 -5.34 7.45
C GLU A 29 0.77 -6.26 6.23
N THR A 30 -0.13 -5.95 5.30
CA THR A 30 -0.29 -6.72 4.04
C THR A 30 1.00 -6.78 3.24
N LEU A 31 1.74 -5.65 3.16
CA LEU A 31 3.02 -5.60 2.46
C LEU A 31 4.07 -6.50 3.12
N ARG A 32 4.14 -6.48 4.46
CA ARG A 32 5.04 -7.34 5.23
C ARG A 32 4.71 -8.81 5.02
N ASP A 33 3.44 -9.18 5.06
CA ASP A 33 3.00 -10.57 4.82
C ASP A 33 3.36 -11.02 3.41
N THR A 34 3.16 -10.16 2.42
CA THR A 34 3.52 -10.44 1.02
C THR A 34 5.03 -10.65 0.88
N GLN A 35 5.85 -9.85 1.57
CA GLN A 35 7.31 -10.02 1.60
C GLN A 35 7.73 -11.32 2.27
N SER A 36 7.06 -11.72 3.36
CA SER A 36 7.29 -13.01 4.02
C SER A 36 6.96 -14.18 3.10
N ILE A 37 5.84 -14.13 2.38
CA ILE A 37 5.47 -15.14 1.38
C ILE A 37 6.51 -15.21 0.28
N LEU A 38 6.96 -14.06 -0.24
CA LEU A 38 8.01 -14.00 -1.26
C LEU A 38 9.31 -14.66 -0.80
N SER A 39 9.71 -14.47 0.46
CA SER A 39 10.88 -15.14 1.04
C SER A 39 10.73 -16.66 1.00
N ILE A 40 9.58 -17.17 1.46
CA ILE A 40 9.28 -18.61 1.46
C ILE A 40 9.31 -19.17 0.03
N LEU A 41 8.75 -18.45 -0.94
CA LEU A 41 8.77 -18.88 -2.34
C LEU A 41 10.18 -18.93 -2.92
N ARG A 42 11.06 -17.99 -2.56
CA ARG A 42 12.47 -18.00 -2.97
C ARG A 42 13.23 -19.17 -2.34
N ASP A 43 12.98 -19.47 -1.07
CA ASP A 43 13.57 -20.62 -0.38
C ASP A 43 13.09 -21.95 -1.00
N ALA A 44 11.80 -22.03 -1.36
CA ALA A 44 11.23 -23.18 -2.05
C ALA A 44 11.82 -23.37 -3.45
N LEU A 45 12.06 -22.28 -4.19
CA LEU A 45 12.74 -22.33 -5.49
C LEU A 45 14.17 -22.86 -5.34
N GLU A 46 14.90 -22.38 -4.34
CA GLU A 46 16.27 -22.85 -4.10
C GLU A 46 16.32 -24.33 -3.72
N THR A 47 15.40 -24.77 -2.87
CA THR A 47 15.24 -26.20 -2.53
C THR A 47 14.91 -27.03 -3.76
N THR A 48 14.03 -26.54 -4.64
CA THR A 48 13.64 -27.23 -5.88
C THR A 48 14.81 -27.39 -6.84
N LYS A 49 15.72 -26.41 -6.92
CA LYS A 49 16.93 -26.51 -7.75
C LYS A 49 17.84 -27.66 -7.33
N GLN A 50 17.80 -28.08 -6.07
CA GLN A 50 18.61 -29.19 -5.53
C GLN A 50 18.00 -30.57 -5.84
N LEU A 51 16.76 -30.64 -6.30
CA LEU A 51 16.13 -31.90 -6.69
C LEU A 51 16.79 -32.49 -7.95
N PRO A 52 16.73 -33.82 -8.13
CA PRO A 52 17.19 -34.48 -9.35
C PRO A 52 16.54 -33.88 -10.60
N GLU A 53 17.29 -33.86 -11.70
CA GLU A 53 16.78 -33.37 -12.97
C GLU A 53 15.62 -34.23 -13.48
N GLY A 54 14.57 -33.57 -13.97
CA GLY A 54 13.36 -34.23 -14.45
C GLY A 54 12.30 -33.23 -14.85
N GLY A 55 11.30 -33.69 -15.61
CA GLY A 55 10.20 -32.83 -16.09
C GLY A 55 9.44 -32.14 -14.96
N ASP A 56 9.18 -32.87 -13.88
CA ASP A 56 8.46 -32.35 -12.70
C ASP A 56 9.23 -31.22 -12.01
N ARG A 57 10.57 -31.34 -11.91
CA ARG A 57 11.43 -30.27 -11.38
C ARG A 57 11.32 -29.01 -12.24
N THR A 58 11.40 -29.15 -13.56
CA THR A 58 11.32 -28.01 -14.47
C THR A 58 9.97 -27.29 -14.38
N ILE A 59 8.87 -28.05 -14.29
CA ILE A 59 7.52 -27.50 -14.12
C ILE A 59 7.43 -26.75 -12.80
N LEU A 60 7.86 -27.37 -11.69
CA LEU A 60 7.81 -26.77 -10.35
C LEU A 60 8.64 -25.49 -10.26
N MET A 61 9.85 -25.47 -10.85
CA MET A 61 10.67 -24.26 -10.92
C MET A 61 9.96 -23.13 -11.66
N ARG A 62 9.33 -23.44 -12.80
CA ARG A 62 8.62 -22.44 -13.62
C ARG A 62 7.42 -21.86 -12.87
N GLU A 63 6.68 -22.70 -12.16
CA GLU A 63 5.54 -22.26 -11.35
C GLU A 63 5.99 -21.38 -10.18
N LEU A 64 7.08 -21.75 -9.50
CA LEU A 64 7.68 -20.95 -8.42
C LEU A 64 8.19 -19.60 -8.94
N GLU A 65 8.90 -19.57 -10.05
CA GLU A 65 9.36 -18.33 -10.68
C GLU A 65 8.19 -17.42 -11.09
N SER A 66 7.13 -17.99 -11.66
CA SER A 66 5.91 -17.24 -11.99
C SER A 66 5.26 -16.64 -10.74
N ASN A 67 5.21 -17.40 -9.65
CA ASN A 67 4.62 -16.97 -8.39
C ASN A 67 5.45 -15.89 -7.68
N ILE A 68 6.78 -16.03 -7.72
CA ILE A 68 7.75 -15.01 -7.25
C ILE A 68 7.52 -13.70 -7.99
N ASN A 69 7.52 -13.72 -9.33
CA ASN A 69 7.32 -12.52 -10.15
C ASN A 69 5.99 -11.84 -9.83
N ARG A 70 4.93 -12.63 -9.61
CA ARG A 70 3.62 -12.09 -9.22
C ARG A 70 3.68 -11.37 -7.87
N HIS A 71 4.35 -11.95 -6.87
CA HIS A 71 4.49 -11.34 -5.55
C HIS A 71 5.37 -10.09 -5.58
N GLU A 72 6.43 -10.06 -6.38
CA GLU A 72 7.26 -8.86 -6.58
C GLU A 72 6.45 -7.69 -7.16
N LEU A 73 5.61 -7.95 -8.18
CA LEU A 73 4.72 -6.93 -8.74
C LEU A 73 3.66 -6.44 -7.74
N ILE A 74 3.14 -7.33 -6.89
CA ILE A 74 2.21 -6.95 -5.82
C ILE A 74 2.91 -6.03 -4.82
N ILE A 75 4.12 -6.38 -4.39
CA ILE A 75 4.92 -5.56 -3.47
C ILE A 75 5.18 -4.17 -4.04
N GLU A 76 5.59 -4.08 -5.31
CA GLU A 76 5.82 -2.79 -5.97
C GLU A 76 4.54 -1.94 -5.99
N ARG A 77 3.42 -2.54 -6.44
CA ARG A 77 2.13 -1.86 -6.52
C ARG A 77 1.67 -1.34 -5.15
N GLU A 78 1.75 -2.18 -4.11
CA GLU A 78 1.32 -1.79 -2.77
C GLU A 78 2.26 -0.77 -2.14
N SER A 79 3.56 -0.84 -2.42
CA SER A 79 4.53 0.17 -1.97
C SER A 79 4.24 1.56 -2.56
N VAL A 80 3.87 1.62 -3.85
CA VAL A 80 3.47 2.87 -4.51
C VAL A 80 2.18 3.42 -3.90
N LYS A 81 1.15 2.58 -3.71
CA LYS A 81 -0.10 2.99 -3.06
C LYS A 81 0.13 3.52 -1.66
N LEU A 82 0.98 2.86 -0.88
CA LEU A 82 1.35 3.28 0.46
C LEU A 82 2.00 4.66 0.43
N SER A 83 2.99 4.87 -0.45
CA SER A 83 3.67 6.16 -0.60
C SER A 83 2.71 7.30 -0.94
N VAL A 84 1.75 7.07 -1.84
CA VAL A 84 0.72 8.05 -2.20
C VAL A 84 -0.17 8.37 -0.99
N LYS A 85 -0.60 7.36 -0.23
CA LYS A 85 -1.40 7.54 0.98
C LYS A 85 -0.63 8.29 2.09
N GLU A 86 0.65 8.00 2.29
CA GLU A 86 1.50 8.71 3.26
C GLU A 86 1.66 10.19 2.87
N LYS A 87 1.86 10.46 1.58
CA LYS A 87 1.88 11.84 1.06
C LYS A 87 0.55 12.55 1.27
N TYR A 88 -0.56 11.84 1.09
CA TYR A 88 -1.90 12.37 1.31
C TYR A 88 -2.15 12.70 2.79
N LEU A 89 -1.82 11.77 3.71
CA LEU A 89 -1.91 12.00 5.16
C LEU A 89 -1.17 13.27 5.58
N LYS A 90 0.07 13.45 5.09
CA LYS A 90 0.87 14.66 5.38
C LYS A 90 0.16 15.94 4.95
N ASN A 91 -0.60 15.92 3.85
CA ASN A 91 -1.36 17.08 3.39
C ASN A 91 -2.63 17.30 4.23
N VAL A 92 -3.32 16.24 4.61
CA VAL A 92 -4.51 16.30 5.49
C VAL A 92 -4.12 16.85 6.87
N MET A 93 -3.07 16.31 7.49
CA MET A 93 -2.59 16.79 8.80
C MET A 93 -2.16 18.26 8.77
N LYS A 94 -1.52 18.72 7.67
CA LYS A 94 -1.18 20.16 7.52
C LYS A 94 -2.41 21.05 7.50
N ARG A 95 -3.49 20.59 6.86
CA ARG A 95 -4.77 21.31 6.80
C ARG A 95 -5.45 21.34 8.16
N GLU A 96 -5.51 20.20 8.85
CA GLU A 96 -6.09 20.11 10.21
C GLU A 96 -5.37 21.05 11.20
N ILE A 97 -4.04 21.14 11.13
CA ILE A 97 -3.26 22.08 11.95
C ILE A 97 -3.58 23.54 11.58
N HIS A 98 -3.76 23.86 10.30
CA HIS A 98 -4.08 25.21 9.84
C HIS A 98 -5.50 25.65 10.22
N ASP A 99 -6.47 24.75 10.13
CA ASP A 99 -7.86 24.98 10.54
C ASP A 99 -7.98 25.10 12.08
N GLY A 100 -7.16 24.37 12.84
CA GLY A 100 -7.03 24.52 14.29
C GLY A 100 -6.38 25.84 14.72
N ALA A 101 -5.37 26.32 13.98
CA ALA A 101 -4.69 27.60 14.26
C ALA A 101 -5.56 28.83 13.94
N THR A 102 -6.38 28.75 12.91
CA THR A 102 -7.33 29.81 12.54
C THR A 102 -8.54 29.85 13.48
N SER A 103 -8.98 28.70 14.01
CA SER A 103 -10.07 28.64 14.99
C SER A 103 -9.73 29.24 16.36
N ASN A 104 -8.45 29.23 16.76
CA ASN A 104 -7.99 29.81 18.03
C ASN A 104 -7.69 31.32 17.98
N SER A 105 -7.76 31.94 16.80
CA SER A 105 -7.42 33.36 16.61
C SER A 105 -8.62 34.31 16.81
N ASN A 106 -9.78 33.82 17.26
CA ASN A 106 -11.01 34.61 17.43
C ASN A 106 -11.58 34.59 18.86
N THR A 107 -10.79 34.23 19.86
CA THR A 107 -11.14 34.41 21.27
C THR A 107 -10.11 35.26 21.98
N LEU A 108 -10.52 36.53 22.20
CA LEU A 108 -9.99 37.61 23.05
C LEU A 108 -8.83 38.44 22.48
#